data_AF-A0A1F3SPP0-F1
#
_entry.id   AF-A0A1F3SPP0-F1
#
_cell.length_a   1.000
_cell.length_b   1.000
_cell.length_c   1.000
_cell.angle_alpha   90.00
_cell.angle_beta   90.00
_cell.angle_gamma   90.00
#
_symmetry.space_group_name_H-M   'P 1'
#
loop_
_entity.id
_entity.type
_entity.pdbx_description
1 polymer ?
#
loop_
_entity_poly.entity_id
_entity_poly.type
_entity_poly.pdbx_seq_one_letter_code
_entity_poly.pdbx_strand_id
1 'polypeptide(L)'
;MKAQKVVEFLKLYWPKISQFFGFKNFLKDDEAKFRLWTGFKVTFIPFMTLFVLWIFLWIFLRINLAFYEVNGFPSSVDLSEAYFAYILSTLSNLTPFLIGFALALWIAGLYMAEVLLRPFKLIGDYCEKVTNGEPAIYDPDFFTDLKLLTRFSEYFFNILENASKNKKLLQFDVPVKFTRIHGPVFETNFFLQFFMMTIVTSMIVAGAIYIIIADIHQDMVKLSIEYLRHSKGVSYFLAQQQDILNILIIGTLIVHTILYITLSVNLYSKVAIPAFGIFATMRSFLKGSLEARVHLIGHPYIRPHCRKFNKYLDKIVRDLTKT
;
A
#
# COMPACT_ATOMS: atom_id res chain seq x y z
N MET A 1 -19.63 25.52 3.38
CA MET A 1 -18.24 25.66 3.86
C MET A 1 -17.34 24.41 3.68
N LYS A 2 -17.84 23.23 3.24
CA LYS A 2 -17.02 22.01 3.07
C LYS A 2 -16.50 21.76 1.64
N ALA A 3 -17.27 22.10 0.59
CA ALA A 3 -16.88 21.83 -0.80
C ALA A 3 -15.69 22.70 -1.28
N GLN A 4 -15.65 23.97 -0.87
CA GLN A 4 -14.61 24.92 -1.33
C GLN A 4 -13.21 24.55 -0.82
N LYS A 5 -13.09 24.06 0.43
CA LYS A 5 -11.83 23.57 1.01
C LYS A 5 -11.35 22.27 0.35
N VAL A 6 -12.28 21.39 -0.05
CA VAL A 6 -11.95 20.17 -0.80
C VAL A 6 -11.47 20.53 -2.21
N VAL A 7 -12.07 21.52 -2.86
CA VAL A 7 -11.63 22.01 -4.18
C VAL A 7 -10.27 22.72 -4.09
N GLU A 8 -9.98 23.48 -3.04
CA GLU A 8 -8.64 24.06 -2.82
C GLU A 8 -7.59 23.00 -2.49
N PHE A 9 -7.92 22.01 -1.66
CA PHE A 9 -7.05 20.87 -1.38
C PHE A 9 -6.76 20.10 -2.67
N LEU A 10 -7.79 19.77 -3.45
CA LEU A 10 -7.63 19.14 -4.75
C LEU A 10 -6.78 20.02 -5.67
N LYS A 11 -7.01 21.33 -5.79
CA LYS A 11 -6.19 22.23 -6.62
C LYS A 11 -4.73 22.34 -6.17
N LEU A 12 -4.44 22.26 -4.88
CA LEU A 12 -3.07 22.32 -4.34
C LEU A 12 -2.28 21.04 -4.65
N TYR A 13 -2.96 19.88 -4.63
CA TYR A 13 -2.34 18.58 -4.90
C TYR A 13 -2.53 18.09 -6.35
N TRP A 14 -3.46 18.68 -7.12
CA TRP A 14 -3.80 18.31 -8.50
C TRP A 14 -2.62 18.42 -9.47
N PRO A 15 -1.74 19.46 -9.41
CA PRO A 15 -0.54 19.51 -10.25
C PRO A 15 0.45 18.37 -9.97
N LYS A 16 0.55 17.92 -8.70
CA LYS A 16 1.33 16.74 -8.31
C LYS A 16 0.65 15.43 -8.74
N ILE A 17 -0.68 15.39 -8.74
CA ILE A 17 -1.50 14.27 -9.23
C ILE A 17 -1.51 14.20 -10.77
N SER A 18 -1.46 15.32 -11.49
CA SER A 18 -1.44 15.35 -12.95
C SER A 18 -0.08 14.94 -13.53
N GLN A 19 1.02 15.24 -12.83
CA GLN A 19 2.32 14.61 -13.10
C GLN A 19 2.29 13.08 -12.90
N PHE A 20 1.36 12.58 -12.08
CA PHE A 20 1.11 11.16 -11.83
C PHE A 20 0.36 10.45 -12.99
N PHE A 21 -0.24 11.18 -13.94
CA PHE A 21 -1.08 10.62 -15.01
C PHE A 21 -0.50 10.73 -16.43
N GLY A 22 0.80 11.01 -16.58
CA GLY A 22 1.49 11.06 -17.88
C GLY A 22 1.63 9.69 -18.57
N PHE A 23 0.51 9.13 -19.06
CA PHE A 23 0.32 7.73 -19.44
C PHE A 23 1.32 7.15 -20.47
N LYS A 24 1.81 7.95 -21.43
CA LYS A 24 2.63 7.44 -22.56
C LYS A 24 4.10 7.16 -22.21
N ASN A 25 4.66 7.81 -21.19
CA ASN A 25 6.01 7.52 -20.67
C ASN A 25 5.99 6.73 -19.34
N PHE A 26 4.81 6.59 -18.72
CA PHE A 26 4.60 5.95 -17.42
C PHE A 26 4.93 4.45 -17.41
N LEU A 27 4.67 3.74 -18.51
CA LEU A 27 4.98 2.31 -18.64
C LEU A 27 6.48 2.01 -18.82
N LYS A 28 7.31 3.02 -19.07
CA LYS A 28 8.77 2.86 -19.15
C LYS A 28 9.47 3.21 -17.85
N ASP A 29 8.84 4.01 -17.00
CA ASP A 29 9.36 4.39 -15.69
C ASP A 29 9.11 3.27 -14.68
N ASP A 30 10.20 2.68 -14.16
CA ASP A 30 10.12 1.60 -13.18
C ASP A 30 9.57 2.08 -11.84
N GLU A 31 9.71 3.36 -11.52
CA GLU A 31 9.14 3.95 -10.31
C GLU A 31 7.61 4.02 -10.41
N ALA A 32 7.11 4.53 -11.53
CA ALA A 32 5.69 4.53 -11.87
C ALA A 32 5.08 3.11 -11.81
N LYS A 33 5.76 2.10 -12.39
CA LYS A 33 5.32 0.70 -12.29
C LYS A 33 5.23 0.21 -10.85
N PHE A 34 6.21 0.54 -10.00
CA PHE A 34 6.19 0.17 -8.59
C PHE A 34 4.98 0.77 -7.87
N ARG A 35 4.67 2.05 -8.12
CA ARG A 35 3.48 2.71 -7.56
C ARG A 35 2.20 2.04 -8.02
N LEU A 36 2.03 1.85 -9.33
CA LEU A 36 0.85 1.19 -9.92
C LEU A 36 0.64 -0.22 -9.37
N TRP A 37 1.72 -1.01 -9.28
CA TRP A 37 1.66 -2.38 -8.80
C TRP A 37 1.33 -2.45 -7.31
N THR A 38 1.80 -1.49 -6.52
CA THR A 38 1.44 -1.36 -5.10
C THR A 38 -0.03 -0.98 -4.94
N GLY A 39 -0.52 0.00 -5.72
CA GLY A 39 -1.94 0.35 -5.80
C GLY A 39 -2.81 -0.86 -6.16
N PHE A 40 -2.39 -1.63 -7.17
CA PHE A 40 -3.08 -2.84 -7.57
C PHE A 40 -3.11 -3.87 -6.44
N LYS A 41 -1.97 -4.18 -5.79
CA LYS A 41 -1.94 -5.12 -4.65
C LYS A 41 -2.88 -4.74 -3.51
N VAL A 42 -2.89 -3.46 -3.13
CA VAL A 42 -3.77 -2.94 -2.07
C VAL A 42 -5.24 -3.13 -2.43
N THR A 43 -5.59 -2.92 -3.70
CA THR A 43 -6.97 -3.02 -4.19
C THR A 43 -7.40 -4.47 -4.45
N PHE A 44 -6.45 -5.33 -4.85
CA PHE A 44 -6.71 -6.71 -5.23
C PHE A 44 -7.17 -7.59 -4.05
N ILE A 45 -6.68 -7.32 -2.84
CA ILE A 45 -7.10 -8.06 -1.63
C ILE A 45 -8.63 -7.97 -1.42
N PRO A 46 -9.26 -6.77 -1.36
CA PRO A 46 -10.71 -6.63 -1.30
C PRO A 46 -11.46 -7.42 -2.39
N PHE A 47 -10.99 -7.38 -3.64
CA PHE A 47 -11.62 -8.12 -4.74
C PHE A 47 -11.56 -9.63 -4.53
N MET A 48 -10.42 -10.16 -4.09
CA MET A 48 -10.29 -11.57 -3.72
C MET A 48 -11.21 -11.94 -2.55
N THR A 49 -11.32 -11.08 -1.55
CA THR A 49 -12.22 -11.29 -0.40
C THR A 49 -13.69 -11.29 -0.84
N LEU A 50 -14.10 -10.33 -1.66
CA LEU A 50 -15.45 -10.26 -2.23
C LEU A 50 -15.76 -11.48 -3.11
N PHE A 51 -14.78 -11.95 -3.89
CA PHE A 51 -14.95 -13.15 -4.72
C PHE A 51 -15.19 -14.41 -3.87
N VAL A 52 -14.42 -14.60 -2.80
CA VAL A 52 -14.62 -15.71 -1.85
C VAL A 52 -15.99 -15.60 -1.16
N LEU A 53 -16.36 -14.40 -0.69
CA LEU A 53 -17.68 -14.17 -0.09
C LEU A 53 -18.81 -14.40 -1.09
N TRP A 54 -18.63 -14.04 -2.35
CA TRP A 54 -19.61 -14.28 -3.40
C TRP A 54 -19.91 -15.78 -3.58
N ILE A 55 -18.88 -16.63 -3.54
CA ILE A 55 -19.05 -18.09 -3.59
C ILE A 55 -19.88 -18.57 -2.39
N PHE A 56 -19.53 -18.12 -1.18
CA PHE A 56 -20.28 -18.50 0.03
C PHE A 56 -21.71 -17.98 0.01
N LEU A 57 -21.93 -16.73 -0.40
CA LEU A 57 -23.24 -16.15 -0.58
C LEU A 57 -24.07 -16.92 -1.60
N TRP A 58 -23.49 -17.31 -2.73
CA TRP A 58 -24.21 -18.08 -3.74
C TRP A 58 -24.75 -19.40 -3.18
N ILE A 59 -23.91 -20.14 -2.45
CA ILE A 59 -24.31 -21.39 -1.78
C ILE A 59 -25.39 -21.10 -0.74
N PHE A 60 -25.19 -20.06 0.07
CA PHE A 60 -26.13 -19.65 1.10
C PHE A 60 -27.50 -19.31 0.51
N LEU A 61 -27.56 -18.51 -0.57
CA LEU A 61 -28.81 -18.16 -1.24
C LEU A 61 -29.52 -19.38 -1.83
N ARG A 62 -28.77 -20.37 -2.36
CA ARG A 62 -29.33 -21.63 -2.85
C ARG A 62 -29.97 -22.48 -1.75
N ILE A 63 -29.31 -22.60 -0.58
CA ILE A 63 -29.86 -23.31 0.57
C ILE A 63 -31.17 -22.66 1.04
N ASN A 64 -31.20 -21.33 1.05
CA ASN A 64 -32.38 -20.56 1.42
C ASN A 64 -33.55 -20.79 0.49
N LEU A 65 -33.31 -20.69 -0.82
CA LEU A 65 -34.35 -20.95 -1.80
C LEU A 65 -34.92 -22.36 -1.64
N ALA A 66 -34.07 -23.38 -1.49
CA ALA A 66 -34.52 -24.76 -1.28
C ALA A 66 -35.38 -24.90 -0.01
N PHE A 67 -35.00 -24.22 1.07
CA PHE A 67 -35.81 -24.18 2.29
C PHE A 67 -37.16 -23.48 2.06
N TYR A 68 -37.17 -22.36 1.31
CA TYR A 68 -38.39 -21.62 1.01
C TYR A 68 -39.36 -22.46 0.18
N GLU A 69 -38.88 -23.12 -0.88
CA GLU A 69 -39.69 -23.98 -1.77
C GLU A 69 -40.41 -25.09 -1.00
N VAL A 70 -39.75 -25.71 -0.01
CA VAL A 70 -40.34 -26.76 0.84
C VAL A 70 -41.36 -26.20 1.84
N ASN A 71 -41.24 -24.94 2.23
CA ASN A 71 -42.08 -24.29 3.25
C ASN A 71 -43.20 -23.41 2.67
N GLY A 72 -43.56 -23.64 1.40
CA GLY A 72 -44.72 -23.02 0.76
C GLY A 72 -44.40 -21.84 -0.16
N PHE A 73 -43.12 -21.56 -0.42
CA PHE A 73 -42.74 -20.69 -1.52
C PHE A 73 -43.06 -21.40 -2.84
N PRO A 74 -43.79 -20.77 -3.77
CA PRO A 74 -44.24 -21.47 -4.97
C PRO A 74 -43.04 -21.85 -5.85
N SER A 75 -42.96 -23.14 -6.22
CA SER A 75 -41.84 -23.73 -6.95
C SER A 75 -41.81 -23.37 -8.45
N SER A 76 -42.57 -22.36 -8.89
CA SER A 76 -42.55 -21.93 -10.28
C SER A 76 -41.20 -21.30 -10.61
N VAL A 77 -40.63 -21.69 -11.75
CA VAL A 77 -39.33 -21.21 -12.27
C VAL A 77 -39.21 -19.68 -12.19
N ASP A 78 -40.29 -18.97 -12.52
CA ASP A 78 -40.37 -17.50 -12.50
C ASP A 78 -40.07 -16.86 -11.14
N LEU A 79 -40.41 -17.52 -10.03
CA LEU A 79 -40.21 -16.98 -8.67
C LEU A 79 -38.80 -17.20 -8.13
N SER A 80 -38.18 -18.32 -8.50
CA SER A 80 -36.76 -18.58 -8.23
C SER A 80 -35.88 -17.55 -8.95
N GLU A 81 -36.21 -17.26 -10.22
CA GLU A 81 -35.54 -16.22 -10.99
C GLU A 81 -35.78 -14.83 -10.39
N ALA A 82 -37.01 -14.51 -9.98
CA ALA A 82 -37.32 -13.24 -9.32
C ALA A 82 -36.55 -13.06 -8.00
N TYR A 83 -36.37 -14.13 -7.21
CA TYR A 83 -35.59 -14.10 -5.97
C TYR A 83 -34.12 -13.72 -6.22
N PHE A 84 -33.47 -14.39 -7.18
CA PHE A 84 -32.09 -14.04 -7.54
C PHE A 84 -31.98 -12.67 -8.20
N ALA A 85 -32.93 -12.30 -9.05
CA ALA A 85 -32.97 -10.98 -9.69
C ALA A 85 -33.09 -9.86 -8.66
N TYR A 86 -33.90 -10.03 -7.61
CA TYR A 86 -34.03 -9.06 -6.53
C TYR A 86 -32.68 -8.84 -5.81
N ILE A 87 -32.01 -9.92 -5.40
CA ILE A 87 -30.71 -9.82 -4.71
C ILE A 87 -29.61 -9.25 -5.62
N LEU A 88 -29.59 -9.66 -6.89
CA LEU A 88 -28.66 -9.12 -7.89
C LEU A 88 -28.93 -7.62 -8.15
N SER A 89 -30.18 -7.17 -8.05
CA SER A 89 -30.52 -5.76 -8.21
C SER A 89 -29.91 -4.90 -7.09
N THR A 90 -29.91 -5.38 -5.84
CA THR A 90 -29.23 -4.71 -4.72
C THR A 90 -27.74 -4.55 -5.01
N LEU A 91 -27.08 -5.60 -5.52
CA LEU A 91 -25.66 -5.54 -5.91
C LEU A 91 -25.41 -4.61 -7.10
N SER A 92 -26.32 -4.60 -8.09
CA SER A 92 -26.24 -3.68 -9.23
C SER A 92 -26.29 -2.22 -8.76
N ASN A 93 -27.18 -1.90 -7.81
CA ASN A 93 -27.29 -0.57 -7.22
C ASN A 93 -26.03 -0.16 -6.44
N LEU A 94 -25.32 -1.12 -5.84
CA LEU A 94 -24.07 -0.89 -5.12
C LEU A 94 -22.84 -0.80 -6.04
N THR A 95 -22.95 -1.21 -7.31
CA THR A 95 -21.82 -1.27 -8.25
C THR A 95 -21.10 0.07 -8.45
N PRO A 96 -21.79 1.22 -8.63
CA PRO A 96 -21.11 2.51 -8.74
C PRO A 96 -20.29 2.87 -7.50
N PHE A 97 -20.81 2.55 -6.30
CA PHE A 97 -20.11 2.78 -5.04
C PHE A 97 -18.89 1.87 -4.90
N LEU A 98 -19.00 0.59 -5.30
CA LEU A 98 -17.88 -0.35 -5.31
C LEU A 98 -16.76 0.10 -6.26
N ILE A 99 -17.10 0.62 -7.44
CA ILE A 99 -16.11 1.18 -8.38
C ILE A 99 -15.42 2.40 -7.76
N GLY A 100 -16.19 3.35 -7.21
CA GLY A 100 -15.64 4.53 -6.54
C GLY A 100 -14.73 4.17 -5.36
N PHE A 101 -15.13 3.17 -4.57
CA PHE A 101 -14.36 2.65 -3.45
C PHE A 101 -13.07 1.96 -3.91
N ALA A 102 -13.12 1.13 -4.95
CA ALA A 102 -11.94 0.50 -5.54
C ALA A 102 -10.93 1.53 -6.05
N LEU A 103 -11.41 2.60 -6.71
CA LEU A 103 -10.56 3.71 -7.14
C LEU A 103 -9.91 4.44 -5.95
N ALA A 104 -10.66 4.67 -4.86
CA ALA A 104 -10.11 5.29 -3.66
C ALA A 104 -9.03 4.42 -3.00
N LEU A 105 -9.23 3.11 -2.91
CA LEU A 105 -8.23 2.15 -2.40
C LEU A 105 -6.98 2.12 -3.29
N TRP A 106 -7.17 2.17 -4.60
CA TRP A 106 -6.07 2.19 -5.54
C TRP A 106 -5.21 3.44 -5.35
N ILE A 107 -5.84 4.62 -5.23
CA ILE A 107 -5.15 5.89 -4.92
C ILE A 107 -4.42 5.81 -3.57
N ALA A 108 -5.05 5.23 -2.54
CA ALA A 108 -4.40 5.03 -1.24
C ALA A 108 -3.13 4.17 -1.37
N GLY A 109 -3.16 3.11 -2.18
CA GLY A 109 -1.99 2.30 -2.47
C GLY A 109 -0.91 3.01 -3.29
N LEU A 110 -1.28 3.94 -4.20
CA LEU A 110 -0.30 4.82 -4.87
C LEU A 110 0.40 5.73 -3.86
N TYR A 111 -0.35 6.30 -2.91
CA TYR A 111 0.20 7.13 -1.85
C TYR A 111 1.14 6.34 -0.94
N MET A 112 0.76 5.12 -0.55
CA MET A 112 1.62 4.21 0.21
C MET A 112 2.97 3.97 -0.49
N ALA A 113 2.95 3.74 -1.81
CA ALA A 113 4.17 3.55 -2.59
C ALA A 113 5.05 4.81 -2.60
N GLU A 114 4.45 6.00 -2.66
CA GLU A 114 5.17 7.27 -2.60
C GLU A 114 5.90 7.44 -1.26
N VAL A 115 5.22 7.15 -0.15
CA VAL A 115 5.82 7.19 1.20
C VAL A 115 7.01 6.23 1.29
N LEU A 116 6.88 5.02 0.75
CA LEU A 116 7.95 4.01 0.73
C LEU A 116 9.19 4.47 -0.06
N LEU A 117 9.01 5.24 -1.13
CA LEU A 117 10.10 5.70 -2.00
C LEU A 117 10.75 7.01 -1.54
N ARG A 118 10.08 7.78 -0.68
CA ARG A 118 10.50 9.12 -0.24
C ARG A 118 11.97 9.20 0.22
N PRO A 119 12.50 8.30 1.07
CA PRO A 119 13.89 8.42 1.53
C PRO A 119 14.91 8.33 0.40
N PHE A 120 14.65 7.48 -0.60
CA PHE A 120 15.53 7.31 -1.75
C PHE A 120 15.50 8.54 -2.68
N LYS A 121 14.32 9.15 -2.85
CA LYS A 121 14.16 10.38 -3.61
C LYS A 121 14.94 11.52 -2.99
N LEU A 122 14.79 11.73 -1.68
CA LEU A 122 15.49 12.80 -0.95
C LEU A 122 17.01 12.68 -1.12
N ILE A 123 17.57 11.48 -0.95
CA ILE A 123 19.01 11.23 -1.18
C ILE A 123 19.39 11.52 -2.63
N GLY A 124 18.64 10.97 -3.59
CA GLY A 124 18.93 11.11 -5.00
C GLY A 124 18.87 12.55 -5.49
N ASP A 125 17.85 13.30 -5.09
CA ASP A 125 17.61 14.68 -5.51
C ASP A 125 18.62 15.64 -4.87
N TYR A 126 19.01 15.40 -3.61
CA TYR A 126 20.14 16.12 -3.00
C TYR A 126 21.43 15.90 -3.82
N CYS A 127 21.76 14.64 -4.13
CA CYS A 127 22.96 14.29 -4.89
C CYS A 127 22.97 14.93 -6.29
N GLU A 128 21.82 14.98 -6.96
CA GLU A 128 21.68 15.58 -8.29
C GLU A 128 21.89 17.10 -8.24
N LYS A 129 21.24 17.80 -7.31
CA LYS A 129 21.43 19.25 -7.14
C LYS A 129 22.89 19.61 -6.88
N VAL A 130 23.53 18.92 -5.93
CA VAL A 130 24.97 19.13 -5.64
C VAL A 130 25.83 18.83 -6.86
N THR A 131 25.51 17.78 -7.63
CA THR A 131 26.27 17.43 -8.84
C THR A 131 26.16 18.53 -9.89
N ASN A 132 24.97 19.10 -10.07
CA ASN A 132 24.69 20.20 -11.01
C ASN A 132 25.24 21.56 -10.55
N GLY A 133 25.76 21.67 -9.32
CA GLY A 133 26.26 22.93 -8.77
C GLY A 133 25.15 23.86 -8.23
N GLU A 134 23.95 23.33 -8.04
CA GLU A 134 22.84 24.04 -7.41
C GLU A 134 22.99 24.03 -5.88
N PRO A 135 22.59 25.10 -5.18
CA PRO A 135 22.55 25.09 -3.73
C PRO A 135 21.55 24.04 -3.25
N ALA A 136 22.03 23.09 -2.45
CA ALA A 136 21.22 21.99 -1.92
C ALA A 136 21.41 21.90 -0.41
N ILE A 137 20.30 21.77 0.31
CA ILE A 137 20.29 21.48 1.74
C ILE A 137 19.71 20.07 1.90
N TYR A 138 20.44 19.19 2.57
CA TYR A 138 19.94 17.88 2.95
C TYR A 138 19.16 18.01 4.25
N ASP A 139 17.83 18.10 4.15
CA ASP A 139 16.92 18.20 5.28
C ASP A 139 15.91 17.05 5.22
N PRO A 140 16.26 15.88 5.78
CA PRO A 140 15.36 14.76 5.82
C PRO A 140 14.37 14.91 6.99
N ASP A 141 13.09 14.78 6.66
CA ASP A 141 11.99 14.99 7.59
C ASP A 141 11.92 13.85 8.62
N PHE A 142 11.97 14.18 9.92
CA PHE A 142 12.16 13.22 11.01
C PHE A 142 11.06 12.16 11.12
N PHE A 143 9.84 12.47 10.63
CA PHE A 143 8.64 11.74 11.02
C PHE A 143 8.27 10.55 10.14
N THR A 144 8.94 10.30 9.01
CA THR A 144 8.49 9.27 8.04
C THR A 144 9.60 8.43 7.39
N ASP A 145 10.86 8.69 7.73
CA ASP A 145 11.95 8.11 6.97
C ASP A 145 12.63 6.95 7.70
N LEU A 146 13.27 6.07 6.92
CA LEU A 146 14.16 5.02 7.41
C LEU A 146 15.28 5.66 8.24
N LYS A 147 15.09 5.70 9.56
CA LYS A 147 15.88 6.44 10.54
C LYS A 147 17.36 6.04 10.49
N LEU A 148 17.69 4.78 10.21
CA LEU A 148 19.07 4.36 10.05
C LEU A 148 19.67 5.01 8.80
N LEU A 149 19.00 4.88 7.66
CA LEU A 149 19.45 5.41 6.38
C LEU A 149 19.55 6.93 6.44
N THR A 150 18.52 7.60 6.96
CA THR A 150 18.44 9.06 7.09
C THR A 150 19.54 9.60 7.99
N ARG A 151 19.68 9.11 9.22
CA ARG A 151 20.74 9.60 10.13
C ARG A 151 22.14 9.33 9.60
N PHE A 152 22.32 8.20 8.92
CA PHE A 152 23.62 7.86 8.36
C PHE A 152 23.94 8.70 7.12
N SER A 153 22.95 9.01 6.29
CA SER A 153 23.12 9.89 5.12
C SER A 153 23.37 11.34 5.54
N GLU A 154 22.71 11.86 6.57
CA GLU A 154 23.06 13.18 7.16
C GLU A 154 24.53 13.20 7.60
N TYR A 155 24.94 12.20 8.39
CA TYR A 155 26.32 12.06 8.85
C TYR A 155 27.30 11.98 7.67
N PHE A 156 26.97 11.16 6.68
CA PHE A 156 27.78 10.95 5.49
C PHE A 156 27.95 12.24 4.68
N PHE A 157 26.87 12.96 4.38
CA PHE A 157 26.93 14.18 3.59
C PHE A 157 27.65 15.31 4.33
N ASN A 158 27.44 15.46 5.63
CA ASN A 158 28.18 16.43 6.44
C ASN A 158 29.69 16.18 6.43
N ILE A 159 30.12 14.92 6.47
CA ILE A 159 31.53 14.56 6.34
C ILE A 159 32.08 14.95 4.99
N LEU A 160 31.38 14.60 3.90
CA LEU A 160 31.86 14.89 2.56
C LEU A 160 31.90 16.39 2.26
N GLU A 161 30.94 17.16 2.80
CA GLU A 161 30.95 18.62 2.69
C GLU A 161 32.16 19.23 3.42
N ASN A 162 32.46 18.75 4.63
CA ASN A 162 33.65 19.17 5.38
C ASN A 162 34.95 18.76 4.68
N ALA A 163 35.01 17.55 4.12
CA ALA A 163 36.15 17.08 3.34
C ALA A 163 36.36 17.95 2.08
N SER A 164 35.26 18.32 1.41
CA SER A 164 35.26 19.24 0.26
C SER A 164 35.79 20.63 0.64
N LYS A 165 35.31 21.21 1.74
CA LYS A 165 35.81 22.50 2.27
C LYS A 165 37.30 22.45 2.60
N ASN A 166 37.77 21.34 3.17
CA ASN A 166 39.17 21.15 3.58
C ASN A 166 40.09 20.63 2.46
N LYS A 167 39.54 20.36 1.26
CA LYS A 167 40.24 19.75 0.11
C LYS A 167 41.05 18.49 0.45
N LYS A 168 40.61 17.74 1.46
CA LYS A 168 41.28 16.51 1.89
C LYS A 168 40.26 15.43 2.17
N LEU A 169 40.42 14.32 1.47
CA LEU A 169 39.64 13.11 1.70
C LEU A 169 40.40 12.26 2.73
N LEU A 170 40.20 12.57 4.01
CA LEU A 170 40.72 11.73 5.10
C LEU A 170 39.85 10.48 5.23
N GLN A 171 40.45 9.35 5.60
CA GLN A 171 39.67 8.22 6.07
C GLN A 171 39.00 8.62 7.38
N PHE A 172 37.69 8.36 7.48
CA PHE A 172 36.93 8.69 8.68
C PHE A 172 36.59 7.43 9.44
N ASP A 173 36.84 7.45 10.75
CA ASP A 173 36.36 6.40 11.63
C ASP A 173 34.83 6.48 11.72
N VAL A 174 34.19 5.47 11.12
CA VAL A 174 32.74 5.33 11.18
C VAL A 174 32.34 4.97 12.63
N PRO A 175 31.38 5.68 13.25
CA PRO A 175 30.95 5.40 14.62
C PRO A 175 30.61 3.93 14.84
N VAL A 176 31.01 3.38 16.00
CA VAL A 176 30.87 1.95 16.34
C VAL A 176 29.43 1.44 16.18
N LYS A 177 28.44 2.32 16.42
CA LYS A 177 27.02 2.01 16.22
C LYS A 177 26.66 1.61 14.78
N PHE A 178 27.35 2.13 13.77
CA PHE A 178 27.11 1.85 12.35
C PHE A 178 28.02 0.75 11.79
N THR A 179 29.16 0.46 12.45
CA THR A 179 30.06 -0.61 12.01
C THR A 179 29.51 -2.00 12.31
N ARG A 180 28.73 -2.16 13.39
CA ARG A 180 28.11 -3.44 13.81
C ARG A 180 26.95 -3.91 12.91
N ILE A 181 26.51 -3.10 11.95
CA ILE A 181 25.35 -3.41 11.11
C ILE A 181 25.80 -4.18 9.87
N HIS A 182 25.56 -5.50 9.83
CA HIS A 182 25.99 -6.37 8.73
C HIS A 182 24.88 -6.78 7.77
N GLY A 183 23.63 -6.44 8.06
CA GLY A 183 22.48 -6.73 7.21
C GLY A 183 21.34 -5.72 7.38
N PRO A 184 20.24 -5.88 6.64
CA PRO A 184 19.05 -5.05 6.77
C PRO A 184 18.51 -5.07 8.21
N VAL A 185 18.48 -3.91 8.84
CA VAL A 185 17.92 -3.76 10.20
C VAL A 185 16.42 -3.56 10.09
N PHE A 186 15.66 -4.20 10.97
CA PHE A 186 14.23 -3.94 11.06
C PHE A 186 13.97 -2.58 11.72
N GLU A 187 13.41 -1.66 10.95
CA GLU A 187 13.07 -0.31 11.38
C GLU A 187 11.65 -0.25 11.92
N THR A 188 11.49 -0.58 13.22
CA THR A 188 10.19 -0.73 13.88
C THR A 188 9.27 0.47 13.68
N ASN A 189 9.76 1.70 13.81
CA ASN A 189 8.92 2.90 13.70
C ASN A 189 8.39 3.09 12.27
N PHE A 190 9.26 2.93 11.27
CA PHE A 190 8.89 3.03 9.86
C PHE A 190 7.90 1.92 9.49
N PHE A 191 8.17 0.68 9.91
CA PHE A 191 7.26 -0.43 9.71
C PHE A 191 5.90 -0.17 10.38
N LEU A 192 5.88 0.29 11.63
CA LEU A 192 4.66 0.51 12.39
C LEU A 192 3.77 1.58 11.74
N GLN A 193 4.35 2.70 11.28
CA GLN A 193 3.58 3.73 10.58
C GLN A 193 2.91 3.18 9.32
N PHE A 194 3.68 2.46 8.51
CA PHE A 194 3.18 1.85 7.29
C PHE A 194 2.14 0.77 7.57
N PHE A 195 2.39 -0.06 8.58
CA PHE A 195 1.47 -1.09 9.07
C PHE A 195 0.17 -0.51 9.60
N MET A 196 0.21 0.64 10.28
CA MET A 196 -1.00 1.33 10.72
C MET A 196 -1.83 1.83 9.54
N MET A 197 -1.19 2.37 8.49
CA MET A 197 -1.91 2.79 7.28
C MET A 197 -2.60 1.61 6.58
N THR A 198 -1.93 0.45 6.48
CA THR A 198 -2.52 -0.74 5.87
C THR A 198 -3.62 -1.37 6.72
N ILE A 199 -3.49 -1.40 8.05
CA ILE A 199 -4.54 -1.87 8.96
C ILE A 199 -5.76 -0.96 8.93
N VAL A 200 -5.60 0.36 8.96
CA VAL A 200 -6.73 1.30 8.81
C VAL A 200 -7.45 1.07 7.48
N THR A 201 -6.70 0.88 6.39
CA THR A 201 -7.27 0.54 5.09
C THR A 201 -8.05 -0.78 5.15
N SER A 202 -7.47 -1.81 5.77
CA SER A 202 -8.13 -3.11 5.97
C SER A 202 -9.42 -2.99 6.78
N MET A 203 -9.45 -2.19 7.84
CA MET A 203 -10.65 -2.00 8.67
C MET A 203 -11.77 -1.30 7.88
N ILE A 204 -11.44 -0.28 7.09
CA ILE A 204 -12.41 0.41 6.24
C ILE A 204 -13.02 -0.56 5.23
N VAL A 205 -12.18 -1.41 4.60
CA VAL A 205 -12.64 -2.44 3.66
C VAL A 205 -13.51 -3.48 4.35
N ALA A 206 -13.07 -3.98 5.52
CA ALA A 206 -13.83 -4.95 6.30
C ALA A 206 -15.21 -4.42 6.68
N GLY A 207 -15.29 -3.16 7.12
CA GLY A 207 -16.55 -2.48 7.42
C GLY A 207 -17.45 -2.36 6.19
N ALA A 208 -16.91 -1.95 5.05
CA ALA A 208 -17.67 -1.86 3.80
C ALA A 208 -18.22 -3.22 3.36
N ILE A 209 -17.39 -4.28 3.42
CA ILE A 209 -17.81 -5.65 3.13
C ILE A 209 -18.93 -6.08 4.08
N TYR A 210 -18.78 -5.85 5.39
CA TYR A 210 -19.78 -6.23 6.39
C TYR A 210 -21.14 -5.58 6.10
N ILE A 211 -21.16 -4.29 5.77
CA ILE A 211 -22.38 -3.55 5.42
C ILE A 211 -23.06 -4.17 4.20
N ILE A 212 -22.31 -4.43 3.13
CA ILE A 212 -22.87 -5.03 1.89
C ILE A 212 -23.52 -6.39 2.17
N ILE A 213 -22.86 -7.24 2.96
CA ILE A 213 -23.42 -8.56 3.28
C ILE A 213 -24.64 -8.44 4.20
N ALA A 214 -24.63 -7.51 5.16
CA ALA A 214 -25.75 -7.26 6.04
C ALA A 214 -26.99 -6.79 5.28
N ASP A 215 -26.82 -5.91 4.29
CA ASP A 215 -27.92 -5.44 3.43
C ASP A 215 -28.54 -6.59 2.63
N ILE A 216 -27.71 -7.45 2.01
CA ILE A 216 -28.17 -8.64 1.28
C ILE A 216 -28.95 -9.59 2.20
N HIS A 217 -28.45 -9.81 3.42
CA HIS A 217 -29.13 -10.66 4.38
C HIS A 217 -30.48 -10.07 4.81
N GLN A 218 -30.54 -8.76 5.08
CA GLN A 218 -31.78 -8.08 5.46
C GLN A 218 -32.83 -8.17 4.35
N ASP A 219 -32.43 -7.97 3.10
CA ASP A 219 -33.28 -8.11 1.92
C ASP A 219 -33.89 -9.53 1.81
N MET A 220 -33.07 -10.55 2.05
CA MET A 220 -33.50 -11.94 2.02
C MET A 220 -34.42 -12.30 3.20
N VAL A 221 -34.14 -11.81 4.41
CA VAL A 221 -35.04 -11.98 5.57
C VAL A 221 -36.40 -11.32 5.30
N LYS A 222 -36.40 -10.13 4.70
CA LYS A 222 -37.63 -9.42 4.35
C LYS A 222 -38.50 -10.22 3.38
N LEU A 223 -37.90 -10.75 2.31
CA LEU A 223 -38.58 -11.66 1.37
C LEU A 223 -39.14 -12.90 2.08
N SER A 224 -38.37 -13.47 3.00
CA SER A 224 -38.80 -14.65 3.77
C SER A 224 -40.06 -14.37 4.59
N ILE A 225 -40.12 -13.22 5.27
CA ILE A 225 -41.25 -12.83 6.11
C ILE A 225 -42.50 -12.55 5.24
N GLU A 226 -42.31 -11.99 4.05
CA GLU A 226 -43.41 -11.63 3.15
C GLU A 226 -44.09 -12.86 2.51
N TYR A 227 -43.31 -13.88 2.14
CA TYR A 227 -43.82 -15.02 1.36
C TYR A 227 -44.01 -16.31 2.17
N LEU A 228 -43.31 -16.50 3.30
CA LEU A 228 -43.43 -17.72 4.10
C LEU A 228 -44.52 -17.60 5.14
N ARG A 229 -45.25 -18.71 5.36
CA ARG A 229 -46.18 -18.81 6.49
C ARG A 229 -45.39 -18.80 7.80
N HIS A 230 -45.79 -17.93 8.73
CA HIS A 230 -45.18 -17.88 10.05
C HIS A 230 -45.30 -19.22 10.76
N SER A 231 -44.15 -19.81 11.09
CA SER A 231 -44.04 -21.03 11.88
C SER A 231 -42.79 -20.97 12.77
N LYS A 232 -42.80 -21.73 13.87
CA LYS A 232 -41.62 -21.84 14.75
C LYS A 232 -40.37 -22.32 14.01
N GLY A 233 -40.54 -23.21 13.03
CA GLY A 233 -39.45 -23.73 12.21
C GLY A 233 -38.81 -22.66 11.32
N VAL A 234 -39.63 -21.82 10.68
CA VAL A 234 -39.15 -20.71 9.84
C VAL A 234 -38.39 -19.69 10.68
N SER A 235 -38.93 -19.28 11.83
CA SER A 235 -38.24 -18.34 12.73
C SER A 235 -36.91 -18.89 13.25
N TYR A 236 -36.87 -20.19 13.61
CA TYR A 236 -35.62 -20.84 14.03
C TYR A 236 -34.59 -20.88 12.90
N PHE A 237 -35.02 -21.24 11.68
CA PHE A 237 -34.14 -21.27 10.51
C PHE A 237 -33.53 -19.89 10.22
N LEU A 238 -34.33 -18.83 10.16
CA LEU A 238 -33.85 -17.46 9.91
C LEU A 238 -32.86 -16.99 10.98
N ALA A 239 -33.05 -17.37 12.25
CA ALA A 239 -32.10 -17.05 13.31
C ALA A 239 -30.77 -17.81 13.15
N GLN A 240 -30.81 -19.12 12.92
CA GLN A 240 -29.60 -19.94 12.73
C GLN A 240 -28.81 -19.53 11.48
N GLN A 241 -29.52 -19.12 10.45
CA GLN A 241 -28.95 -18.66 9.22
C GLN A 241 -28.08 -17.40 9.42
N GLN A 242 -28.55 -16.44 10.22
CA GLN A 242 -27.79 -15.24 10.56
C GLN A 242 -26.48 -15.60 11.27
N ASP A 243 -26.52 -16.59 12.18
CA ASP A 243 -25.32 -17.07 12.87
C ASP A 243 -24.31 -17.70 11.91
N ILE A 244 -24.79 -18.55 10.99
CA ILE A 244 -23.94 -19.16 9.95
C ILE A 244 -23.30 -18.08 9.08
N LEU A 245 -24.07 -17.10 8.64
CA LEU A 245 -23.57 -16.01 7.80
C LEU A 245 -22.50 -15.18 8.55
N ASN A 246 -22.73 -14.87 9.82
CA ASN A 246 -21.76 -14.17 10.66
C ASN A 246 -20.44 -14.94 10.78
N ILE A 247 -20.50 -16.26 11.00
CA ILE A 247 -19.29 -17.10 11.06
C ILE A 247 -18.52 -17.05 9.73
N LEU A 248 -19.22 -17.15 8.60
CA LEU A 248 -18.61 -17.07 7.26
C LEU A 248 -17.96 -15.71 7.00
N ILE A 249 -18.64 -14.62 7.36
CA ILE A 249 -18.10 -13.25 7.22
C ILE A 249 -16.86 -13.10 8.11
N ILE A 250 -16.96 -13.40 9.40
CA ILE A 250 -15.85 -13.23 10.36
C ILE A 250 -14.63 -14.05 9.90
N GLY A 251 -14.83 -15.32 9.53
CA GLY A 251 -13.75 -16.16 9.02
C GLY A 251 -13.07 -15.56 7.79
N THR A 252 -13.85 -15.03 6.85
CA THR A 252 -13.32 -14.39 5.64
C THR A 252 -12.58 -13.07 5.96
N LEU A 253 -13.10 -12.28 6.91
CA LEU A 253 -12.46 -11.03 7.35
C LEU A 253 -11.15 -11.27 8.11
N ILE A 254 -11.02 -12.40 8.83
CA ILE A 254 -9.74 -12.81 9.44
C ILE A 254 -8.70 -13.06 8.36
N VAL A 255 -9.04 -13.84 7.33
CA VAL A 255 -8.12 -14.10 6.20
C VAL A 255 -7.77 -12.81 5.47
N HIS A 256 -8.74 -11.94 5.23
CA HIS A 256 -8.54 -10.61 4.66
C HIS A 256 -7.51 -9.79 5.45
N THR A 257 -7.63 -9.76 6.77
CA THR A 257 -6.70 -9.05 7.66
C THR A 257 -5.29 -9.64 7.56
N ILE A 258 -5.16 -10.98 7.55
CA ILE A 258 -3.87 -11.67 7.37
C ILE A 258 -3.21 -11.30 6.03
N LEU A 259 -3.99 -11.17 4.95
CA LEU A 259 -3.48 -10.75 3.65
C LEU A 259 -2.92 -9.32 3.69
N TYR A 260 -3.58 -8.38 4.39
CA TYR A 260 -3.05 -7.02 4.57
C TYR A 260 -1.80 -6.97 5.45
N ILE A 261 -1.74 -7.79 6.51
CA ILE A 261 -0.52 -7.95 7.32
C ILE A 261 0.63 -8.46 6.44
N THR A 262 0.38 -9.49 5.63
CA THR A 262 1.36 -10.07 4.70
C THR A 262 1.81 -9.05 3.65
N LEU A 263 0.87 -8.27 3.09
CA LEU A 263 1.18 -7.17 2.18
C LEU A 263 2.11 -6.15 2.84
N SER A 264 1.88 -5.84 4.11
CA SER A 264 2.68 -4.87 4.85
C SER A 264 4.13 -5.32 4.98
N VAL A 265 4.34 -6.58 5.36
CA VAL A 265 5.67 -7.21 5.43
C VAL A 265 6.32 -7.27 4.04
N ASN A 266 5.56 -7.63 3.00
CA ASN A 266 6.06 -7.67 1.62
C ASN A 266 6.58 -6.29 1.18
N LEU A 267 5.79 -5.24 1.36
CA LEU A 267 6.16 -3.88 0.93
C LEU A 267 7.32 -3.31 1.76
N TYR A 268 7.37 -3.60 3.06
CA TYR A 268 8.53 -3.24 3.89
C TYR A 268 9.83 -3.89 3.38
N SER A 269 9.81 -5.19 3.07
CA SER A 269 11.00 -5.88 2.56
C SER A 269 11.50 -5.30 1.23
N LYS A 270 10.61 -4.72 0.41
CA LYS A 270 10.96 -4.05 -0.86
C LYS A 270 11.76 -2.76 -0.66
N VAL A 271 11.76 -2.16 0.53
CA VAL A 271 12.52 -0.94 0.82
C VAL A 271 13.66 -1.16 1.81
N ALA A 272 13.55 -2.10 2.74
CA ALA A 272 14.60 -2.36 3.74
C ALA A 272 15.92 -2.85 3.10
N ILE A 273 15.83 -3.74 2.11
CA ILE A 273 17.00 -4.28 1.39
C ILE A 273 17.77 -3.17 0.65
N PRO A 274 17.14 -2.36 -0.23
CA PRO A 274 17.85 -1.31 -0.95
C PRO A 274 18.35 -0.19 -0.03
N ALA A 275 17.65 0.10 1.08
CA ALA A 275 18.12 1.03 2.11
C ALA A 275 19.45 0.57 2.72
N PHE A 276 19.53 -0.72 3.08
CA PHE A 276 20.77 -1.30 3.57
C PHE A 276 21.89 -1.26 2.52
N GLY A 277 21.58 -1.50 1.25
CA GLY A 277 22.55 -1.39 0.16
C GLY A 277 23.18 0.00 0.07
N ILE A 278 22.37 1.06 0.11
CA ILE A 278 22.87 2.46 0.11
C ILE A 278 23.69 2.75 1.36
N PHE A 279 23.20 2.37 2.54
CA PHE A 279 23.92 2.51 3.81
C PHE A 279 25.30 1.82 3.77
N ALA A 280 25.35 0.58 3.27
CA ALA A 280 26.58 -0.20 3.18
C ALA A 280 27.60 0.46 2.25
N THR A 281 27.15 1.01 1.11
CA THR A 281 28.02 1.74 0.18
C THR A 281 28.54 3.03 0.81
N MET A 282 27.69 3.85 1.43
CA MET A 282 28.12 5.06 2.16
C MET A 282 29.19 4.72 3.20
N ARG A 283 28.99 3.64 3.95
CA ARG A 283 29.94 3.19 4.97
C ARG A 283 31.27 2.72 4.37
N SER A 284 31.22 1.94 3.29
CA SER A 284 32.43 1.46 2.60
C SER A 284 33.24 2.63 2.03
N PHE A 285 32.54 3.63 1.48
CA PHE A 285 33.14 4.84 0.95
C PHE A 285 33.90 5.63 2.02
N LEU A 286 33.28 5.86 3.19
CA LEU A 286 33.94 6.56 4.32
C LEU A 286 35.16 5.81 4.87
N LYS A 287 35.17 4.47 4.78
CA LYS A 287 36.30 3.63 5.16
C LYS A 287 37.46 3.65 4.15
N GLY A 288 37.35 4.45 3.08
CA GLY A 288 38.41 4.62 2.09
C GLY A 288 38.21 3.79 0.80
N SER A 289 37.13 3.02 0.67
CA SER A 289 36.81 2.34 -0.59
C SER A 289 36.12 3.31 -1.55
N LEU A 290 36.91 4.18 -2.20
CA LEU A 290 36.41 5.25 -3.07
C LEU A 290 35.76 4.75 -4.37
N GLU A 291 35.98 3.49 -4.72
CA GLU A 291 35.35 2.80 -5.85
C GLU A 291 33.98 2.21 -5.51
N ALA A 292 33.56 2.24 -4.23
CA ALA A 292 32.29 1.67 -3.80
C ALA A 292 31.10 2.36 -4.49
N ARG A 293 30.26 1.60 -5.18
CA ARG A 293 29.04 2.09 -5.85
C ARG A 293 27.83 1.27 -5.44
N VAL A 294 26.67 1.91 -5.42
CA VAL A 294 25.41 1.21 -5.14
C VAL A 294 24.99 0.46 -6.41
N HIS A 295 24.90 -0.87 -6.32
CA HIS A 295 24.36 -1.71 -7.37
C HIS A 295 23.24 -2.60 -6.81
N LEU A 296 22.00 -2.31 -7.18
CA LEU A 296 20.82 -3.04 -6.71
C LEU A 296 20.22 -3.89 -7.84
N ILE A 297 20.31 -5.21 -7.67
CA ILE A 297 19.64 -6.20 -8.53
C ILE A 297 18.23 -6.42 -7.99
N GLY A 298 17.21 -6.45 -8.87
CA GLY A 298 15.82 -6.68 -8.47
C GLY A 298 15.07 -5.46 -7.90
N HIS A 299 15.72 -4.28 -7.81
CA HIS A 299 15.11 -3.03 -7.35
C HIS A 299 15.17 -1.91 -8.42
N PRO A 300 14.55 -2.12 -9.60
CA PRO A 300 14.65 -1.18 -10.72
C PRO A 300 14.07 0.21 -10.38
N TYR A 301 13.04 0.27 -9.54
CA TYR A 301 12.35 1.49 -9.11
C TYR A 301 13.20 2.43 -8.24
N ILE A 302 14.27 1.95 -7.59
CA ILE A 302 15.21 2.79 -6.81
C ILE A 302 16.47 3.12 -7.61
N ARG A 303 16.73 2.38 -8.69
CA ARG A 303 17.96 2.49 -9.50
C ARG A 303 18.25 3.92 -10.01
N PRO A 304 17.26 4.73 -10.45
CA PRO A 304 17.52 6.11 -10.84
C PRO A 304 18.16 6.94 -9.72
N HIS A 305 17.67 6.82 -8.49
CA HIS A 305 18.23 7.51 -7.33
C HIS A 305 19.63 7.01 -6.96
N CYS A 306 19.87 5.69 -7.06
CA CYS A 306 21.22 5.14 -6.87
C CYS A 306 22.21 5.65 -7.92
N ARG A 307 21.78 5.84 -9.17
CA ARG A 307 22.62 6.44 -10.23
C ARG A 307 22.97 7.89 -9.92
N LYS A 308 22.01 8.69 -9.43
CA LYS A 308 22.26 10.07 -8.96
C LYS A 308 23.29 10.08 -7.83
N PHE A 309 23.13 9.19 -6.84
CA PHE A 309 24.08 9.02 -5.74
C PHE A 309 25.48 8.60 -6.22
N ASN A 310 25.59 7.62 -7.11
CA ASN A 310 26.87 7.18 -7.66
C ASN A 310 27.61 8.31 -8.42
N LYS A 311 26.89 9.10 -9.22
CA LYS A 311 27.45 10.28 -9.90
C LYS A 311 27.98 11.33 -8.92
N TYR A 312 27.27 11.53 -7.82
CA TYR A 312 27.73 12.40 -6.74
C TYR A 312 29.03 11.89 -6.13
N LEU A 313 29.15 10.59 -5.84
CA LEU A 313 30.42 10.01 -5.36
C LEU A 313 31.55 10.20 -6.37
N ASP A 314 31.31 9.98 -7.66
CA ASP A 314 32.30 10.21 -8.73
C ASP A 314 32.79 11.67 -8.75
N LYS A 315 31.87 12.63 -8.59
CA LYS A 315 32.21 14.05 -8.47
C LYS A 315 33.08 14.32 -7.25
N ILE A 316 32.68 13.85 -6.08
CA ILE A 316 33.43 14.04 -4.83
C ILE A 316 34.85 13.46 -4.94
N VAL A 317 35.01 12.25 -5.47
CA VAL A 317 36.33 11.65 -5.67
C VAL A 317 37.18 12.51 -6.60
N ARG A 318 36.63 12.92 -7.75
CA ARG A 318 37.34 13.73 -8.74
C ARG A 318 37.76 15.10 -8.17
N ASP A 319 36.89 15.74 -7.40
CA ASP A 319 37.15 17.07 -6.85
C ASP A 319 38.19 17.03 -5.73
N LEU A 320 38.37 15.88 -5.07
CA LEU A 320 39.27 15.70 -3.92
C LEU A 320 40.57 14.95 -4.23
N THR A 321 40.68 14.23 -5.34
CA THR A 321 41.93 13.56 -5.77
C THR A 321 42.71 14.33 -6.84
N LYS A 322 42.15 15.39 -7.45
CA LYS A 322 42.83 16.23 -8.45
C LYS A 322 43.66 17.40 -7.86
N THR A 323 44.04 17.33 -6.59
CA THR A 323 44.97 18.25 -5.91
C THR A 323 46.26 17.54 -5.59
#